data_AF-A0A961PIF5-F1
#
_entry.id   AF-A0A961PIF5-F1
#
_cell.length_a   1.000
_cell.length_b   1.000
_cell.length_c   1.000
_cell.angle_alpha   90.00
_cell.angle_beta   90.00
_cell.angle_gamma   90.00
#
_symmetry.space_group_name_H-M   'P 1'
#
loop_
_entity.id
_entity.type
_entity.pdbx_description
1 polymer ?
#
loop_
_entity_poly.entity_id
_entity_poly.type
_entity_poly.pdbx_seq_one_letter_code
_entity_poly.pdbx_strand_id
1 'polypeptide(L)'
;VTFYLLHDWDRMVAAIDTLLPRDHDPRIRMIARDIDRTLASFVRGQGTVCLILGAFYAIALMIIGLQFGMVIGVTAGLLTFIPYVGALVGGALSIGLALFQFWGEWWMIGAVAIVFFFGQFIEGNVLSPNLVGQSVGLHPVWLIFALSAFGSMFGFVGMLVGVPVAAVIGVVVRFFLDRYREGLLYRGLTGGHADNPTQRPAVFEDTPDPHNQPGAGPRDGEEGPA
;
A
#
# COMPACT_ATOMS: atom_id res chain seq x y z
N VAL A 1 9.82 -5.44 -28.48
CA VAL A 1 10.55 -5.14 -27.22
C VAL A 1 9.94 -5.89 -26.04
N THR A 2 8.68 -5.65 -25.67
CA THR A 2 8.02 -6.33 -24.53
C THR A 2 8.06 -7.86 -24.61
N PHE A 3 7.81 -8.44 -25.80
CA PHE A 3 7.90 -9.89 -26.02
C PHE A 3 9.29 -10.46 -25.69
N TYR A 4 10.37 -9.80 -26.16
CA TYR A 4 11.75 -10.21 -25.88
C TYR A 4 12.09 -10.05 -24.39
N LEU A 5 11.64 -8.97 -23.75
CA LEU A 5 11.84 -8.76 -22.31
C LEU A 5 11.15 -9.83 -21.46
N LEU A 6 9.96 -10.27 -21.84
CA LEU A 6 9.27 -11.37 -21.16
C LEU A 6 9.94 -12.72 -21.43
N HIS A 7 10.39 -12.96 -22.67
CA HIS A 7 11.01 -14.22 -23.06
C HIS A 7 12.36 -14.45 -22.38
N ASP A 8 13.20 -13.40 -22.30
CA ASP A 8 14.54 -13.47 -21.73
C ASP A 8 14.59 -13.09 -20.25
N TRP A 9 13.44 -12.90 -19.60
CA TRP A 9 13.35 -12.43 -18.21
C TRP A 9 14.22 -13.23 -17.25
N ASP A 10 14.08 -14.55 -17.23
CA ASP A 10 14.83 -15.43 -16.33
C ASP A 10 16.34 -15.34 -16.57
N ARG A 11 16.74 -15.17 -17.83
CA ARG A 11 18.15 -15.04 -18.23
C ARG A 11 18.73 -13.70 -17.83
N MET A 12 17.95 -12.62 -17.96
CA MET A 12 18.33 -11.27 -17.50
C MET A 12 18.46 -11.22 -15.97
N VAL A 13 17.52 -11.82 -15.23
CA VAL A 13 17.57 -11.90 -13.77
C VAL A 13 18.80 -12.69 -13.31
N ALA A 14 19.07 -13.85 -13.94
CA ALA A 14 20.26 -14.64 -13.63
C ALA A 14 21.57 -13.87 -13.88
N ALA A 15 21.64 -13.05 -14.93
CA ALA A 15 22.79 -12.19 -15.20
C ALA A 15 22.95 -11.11 -14.13
N ILE A 16 21.86 -10.45 -13.73
CA ILE A 16 21.87 -9.45 -12.64
C ILE A 16 22.31 -10.09 -11.32
N ASP A 17 21.85 -11.30 -11.02
CA ASP A 17 22.21 -12.03 -9.81
C ASP A 17 23.74 -12.24 -9.69
N THR A 18 24.45 -12.43 -10.80
CA THR A 18 25.92 -12.56 -10.78
C THR A 18 26.66 -11.26 -10.43
N LEU A 19 25.99 -10.11 -10.54
CA LEU A 19 26.55 -8.79 -10.22
C LEU A 19 26.25 -8.37 -8.77
N LEU A 20 25.41 -9.11 -8.04
CA LEU A 20 25.02 -8.77 -6.68
C LEU A 20 26.13 -9.09 -5.65
N PRO A 21 26.45 -8.17 -4.72
CA PRO A 21 27.33 -8.47 -3.59
C PRO A 21 26.75 -9.59 -2.72
N ARG A 22 27.51 -10.68 -2.54
CA ARG A 22 27.04 -11.92 -1.90
C ARG A 22 26.46 -11.73 -0.50
N ASP A 23 27.01 -10.79 0.27
CA ASP A 23 26.57 -10.54 1.63
C ASP A 23 25.19 -9.87 1.71
N HIS A 24 24.74 -9.23 0.62
CA HIS A 24 23.51 -8.42 0.58
C HIS A 24 22.46 -9.03 -0.37
N ASP A 25 22.79 -10.07 -1.13
CA ASP A 25 21.93 -10.75 -2.09
C ASP A 25 20.53 -11.10 -1.53
N PRO A 26 20.37 -11.67 -0.31
CA PRO A 26 19.05 -11.98 0.22
C PRO A 26 18.16 -10.74 0.42
N ARG A 27 18.77 -9.61 0.81
CA ARG A 27 18.05 -8.35 1.05
C ARG A 27 17.62 -7.70 -0.26
N ILE A 28 18.51 -7.69 -1.26
CA ILE A 28 18.21 -7.10 -2.57
C ILE A 28 17.09 -7.88 -3.25
N ARG A 29 17.13 -9.23 -3.18
CA ARG A 29 16.04 -10.09 -3.67
C ARG A 29 14.71 -9.83 -2.95
N MET A 30 14.74 -9.56 -1.65
CA MET A 30 13.54 -9.23 -0.89
C MET A 30 12.90 -7.93 -1.40
N ILE A 31 13.68 -6.85 -1.55
CA ILE A 31 13.18 -5.57 -2.08
C ILE A 31 12.64 -5.74 -3.51
N ALA A 32 13.37 -6.48 -4.37
CA ALA A 32 12.93 -6.74 -5.73
C ALA A 32 11.58 -7.47 -5.77
N ARG A 33 11.37 -8.47 -4.90
CA ARG A 33 10.09 -9.17 -4.76
C ARG A 33 8.98 -8.27 -4.24
N ASP A 34 9.28 -7.38 -3.30
CA ASP A 34 8.28 -6.42 -2.77
C ASP A 34 7.87 -5.41 -3.83
N ILE A 35 8.82 -4.94 -4.65
CA ILE A 35 8.54 -4.08 -5.81
C ILE A 35 7.67 -4.84 -6.83
N ASP A 36 8.07 -6.04 -7.23
CA ASP A 36 7.33 -6.86 -8.20
C ASP A 36 5.89 -7.11 -7.72
N ARG A 37 5.72 -7.49 -6.46
CA ARG A 37 4.39 -7.71 -5.85
C ARG A 37 3.55 -6.43 -5.87
N THR A 38 4.15 -5.29 -5.54
CA THR A 38 3.47 -3.99 -5.53
C THR A 38 3.02 -3.60 -6.94
N LEU A 39 3.90 -3.73 -7.94
CA LEU A 39 3.59 -3.43 -9.33
C LEU A 39 2.54 -4.39 -9.91
N ALA A 40 2.66 -5.69 -9.66
CA ALA A 40 1.70 -6.68 -10.10
C ALA A 40 0.30 -6.43 -9.50
N SER A 41 0.25 -6.07 -8.21
CA SER A 41 -1.00 -5.73 -7.53
C SER A 41 -1.59 -4.42 -8.05
N PHE A 42 -0.77 -3.40 -8.30
CA PHE A 42 -1.18 -2.14 -8.94
C PHE A 42 -1.78 -2.38 -10.33
N VAL A 43 -1.10 -3.13 -11.20
CA VAL A 43 -1.57 -3.40 -12.57
C VAL A 43 -2.90 -4.16 -12.54
N ARG A 44 -3.05 -5.16 -11.66
CA ARG A 44 -4.31 -5.91 -11.50
C ARG A 44 -5.43 -5.00 -10.97
N GLY A 45 -5.18 -4.29 -9.88
CA GLY A 45 -6.14 -3.39 -9.26
C GLY A 45 -6.61 -2.30 -10.23
N GLN A 46 -5.66 -1.61 -10.88
CA GLN A 46 -5.98 -0.52 -11.79
C GLN A 46 -6.62 -1.01 -13.09
N GLY A 47 -6.21 -2.17 -13.61
CA GLY A 47 -6.90 -2.81 -14.73
C GLY A 47 -8.37 -3.12 -14.41
N THR A 48 -8.65 -3.62 -13.21
CA THR A 48 -10.02 -3.84 -12.73
C THR A 48 -10.80 -2.53 -12.59
N VAL A 49 -10.19 -1.47 -12.05
CA VAL A 49 -10.81 -0.13 -11.98
C VAL A 49 -11.19 0.36 -13.37
N CYS A 50 -10.27 0.32 -14.33
CA CYS A 50 -10.53 0.77 -15.70
C CYS A 50 -11.68 0.00 -16.35
N LEU A 51 -11.74 -1.32 -16.13
CA LEU A 51 -12.81 -2.16 -16.68
C LEU A 51 -14.17 -1.81 -16.06
N ILE A 52 -14.23 -1.67 -14.73
CA ILE A 52 -15.47 -1.36 -14.01
C ILE A 52 -15.97 0.03 -14.41
N LEU A 53 -15.12 1.05 -14.38
CA LEU A 53 -15.52 2.42 -14.73
C LEU A 53 -15.85 2.55 -16.21
N GLY A 54 -15.10 1.90 -17.10
CA GLY A 54 -15.38 1.89 -18.53
C GLY A 54 -16.75 1.30 -18.84
N ALA A 55 -17.07 0.15 -18.23
CA ALA A 55 -18.39 -0.46 -18.37
C ALA A 55 -19.49 0.40 -17.77
N PHE A 56 -19.28 0.94 -16.56
CA PHE A 56 -20.22 1.83 -15.88
C PHE A 56 -20.55 3.06 -16.73
N TYR A 57 -19.53 3.81 -17.18
CA TYR A 57 -19.74 5.01 -17.99
C TYR A 57 -20.35 4.68 -19.35
N ALA A 58 -19.90 3.63 -20.02
CA ALA A 58 -20.45 3.25 -21.32
C ALA A 58 -21.94 2.92 -21.22
N ILE A 59 -22.34 2.08 -20.25
CA ILE A 59 -23.73 1.68 -20.04
C ILE A 59 -24.57 2.88 -19.59
N ALA A 60 -24.11 3.65 -18.61
CA ALA A 60 -24.86 4.78 -18.08
C ALA A 60 -25.12 5.86 -19.14
N LEU A 61 -24.12 6.20 -19.96
CA LEU A 61 -24.27 7.18 -21.04
C LEU A 61 -25.16 6.65 -22.18
N MET A 62 -25.10 5.35 -22.48
CA MET A 62 -26.01 4.72 -23.45
C MET A 62 -27.45 4.74 -22.97
N ILE A 63 -27.71 4.47 -21.68
CA ILE A 63 -29.05 4.54 -21.09
C ILE A 63 -29.62 5.95 -21.15
N ILE A 64 -28.79 6.98 -20.91
CA ILE A 64 -29.19 8.38 -21.07
C ILE A 64 -29.51 8.72 -22.55
N GLY A 65 -29.01 7.92 -23.50
CA GLY A 65 -29.19 8.14 -24.93
C GLY A 65 -28.17 9.12 -25.53
N LEU A 66 -27.05 9.36 -24.85
CA LEU A 66 -25.97 10.21 -25.38
C LEU A 66 -25.33 9.52 -26.59
N GLN A 67 -25.28 10.21 -27.73
CA GLN A 67 -24.59 9.74 -28.92
C GLN A 67 -23.12 9.46 -28.58
N PHE A 68 -22.56 8.41 -29.15
CA PHE A 68 -21.20 7.95 -28.84
C PHE A 68 -20.95 7.64 -27.34
N GLY A 69 -22.00 7.50 -26.51
CA GLY A 69 -21.87 7.24 -25.08
C GLY A 69 -20.99 6.02 -24.76
N MET A 70 -21.09 4.96 -25.55
CA MET A 70 -20.21 3.79 -25.44
C MET A 70 -18.73 4.13 -25.67
N VAL A 71 -18.43 4.85 -26.76
CA VAL A 71 -17.05 5.23 -27.13
C VAL A 71 -16.46 6.14 -26.07
N ILE A 72 -17.22 7.14 -25.63
CA ILE A 72 -16.77 8.07 -24.59
C ILE A 72 -16.59 7.34 -23.27
N GLY A 73 -17.53 6.48 -22.87
CA GLY A 73 -17.45 5.73 -21.62
C GLY A 73 -16.26 4.77 -21.57
N VAL A 74 -16.02 4.01 -22.65
CA VAL A 74 -14.83 3.14 -22.76
C VAL A 74 -13.54 3.97 -22.72
N THR A 75 -13.48 5.08 -23.45
CA THR A 75 -12.30 5.97 -23.47
C THR A 75 -12.05 6.58 -22.09
N ALA A 76 -13.10 7.03 -21.40
CA ALA A 76 -13.03 7.56 -20.05
C ALA A 76 -12.50 6.50 -19.06
N GLY A 77 -13.04 5.27 -19.12
CA GLY A 77 -12.58 4.16 -18.30
C GLY A 77 -11.13 3.75 -18.57
N LEU A 78 -10.67 3.79 -19.82
CA LEU A 78 -9.26 3.57 -20.15
C LEU A 78 -8.37 4.68 -19.58
N LEU A 79 -8.79 5.94 -19.70
CA LEU A 79 -8.08 7.11 -19.17
C LEU A 79 -8.05 7.14 -17.64
N THR A 80 -8.98 6.49 -16.95
CA THR A 80 -8.96 6.31 -15.48
C THR A 80 -7.73 5.53 -15.00
N PHE A 81 -6.96 4.90 -15.91
CA PHE A 81 -5.64 4.38 -15.56
C PHE A 81 -4.76 5.45 -14.89
N ILE A 82 -4.92 6.71 -15.29
CA ILE A 82 -4.39 7.86 -14.57
C ILE A 82 -5.50 8.40 -13.66
N PRO A 83 -5.32 8.43 -12.33
CA PRO A 83 -6.35 8.88 -11.40
C PRO A 83 -6.95 10.22 -11.81
N TYR A 84 -8.28 10.32 -11.74
CA TYR A 84 -9.07 11.51 -12.09
C TYR A 84 -9.08 11.93 -13.56
N VAL A 85 -8.08 11.57 -14.37
CA VAL A 85 -7.98 11.99 -15.78
C VAL A 85 -9.14 11.44 -16.61
N GLY A 86 -9.53 10.19 -16.38
CA GLY A 86 -10.65 9.56 -17.07
C GLY A 86 -11.96 10.31 -16.88
N ALA A 87 -12.30 10.65 -15.64
CA ALA A 87 -13.49 11.43 -15.33
C ALA A 87 -13.43 12.85 -15.89
N LEU A 88 -12.25 13.49 -15.87
CA LEU A 88 -12.06 14.87 -16.33
C LEU A 88 -12.21 14.97 -17.85
N VAL A 89 -11.49 14.13 -18.60
CA VAL A 89 -11.54 14.11 -20.07
C VAL A 89 -12.86 13.52 -20.56
N GLY A 90 -13.28 12.37 -20.02
CA GLY A 90 -14.55 11.74 -20.36
C GLY A 90 -15.74 12.64 -20.06
N GLY A 91 -15.75 13.26 -18.88
CA GLY A 91 -16.81 14.18 -18.46
C GLY A 91 -16.86 15.41 -19.33
N ALA A 92 -15.71 16.02 -19.65
CA ALA A 92 -15.67 17.17 -20.56
C ALA A 92 -16.22 16.82 -21.95
N LEU A 93 -15.82 15.67 -22.52
CA LEU A 93 -16.34 15.20 -23.80
C LEU A 93 -17.83 14.91 -23.76
N SER A 94 -18.31 14.20 -22.73
CA SER A 94 -19.71 13.86 -22.57
C SER A 94 -20.59 15.09 -22.35
N ILE A 95 -20.17 16.02 -21.49
CA ILE A 95 -20.91 17.27 -21.24
C ILE A 95 -20.92 18.14 -22.49
N GLY A 96 -19.77 18.29 -23.17
CA GLY A 96 -19.68 19.04 -24.43
C GLY A 96 -20.63 18.49 -25.50
N LEU A 97 -20.68 17.17 -25.63
CA LEU A 97 -21.60 16.52 -26.56
C LEU A 97 -23.06 16.60 -26.11
N ALA A 98 -23.33 16.45 -24.81
CA ALA A 98 -24.67 16.56 -24.24
C ALA A 98 -25.25 17.96 -24.43
N LEU A 99 -24.43 19.01 -24.29
CA LEU A 99 -24.85 20.39 -24.56
C LEU A 99 -25.29 20.56 -26.02
N PHE A 100 -24.59 19.93 -26.97
CA PHE A 100 -24.96 19.99 -28.37
C PHE A 100 -26.21 19.14 -28.70
N GLN A 101 -26.28 17.93 -28.15
CA GLN A 101 -27.35 16.97 -28.46
C GLN A 101 -28.67 17.31 -27.75
N PHE A 102 -28.62 17.72 -26.49
CA PHE A 102 -29.77 17.93 -25.61
C PHE A 102 -30.00 19.42 -25.32
N TRP A 103 -29.72 20.28 -26.29
CA TRP A 103 -29.84 21.72 -26.11
C TRP A 103 -31.26 22.11 -25.68
N GLY A 104 -31.40 22.79 -24.54
CA GLY A 104 -32.69 23.15 -23.94
C GLY A 104 -33.27 22.12 -22.96
N GLU A 105 -32.76 20.88 -22.97
CA GLU A 105 -33.14 19.81 -22.05
C GLU A 105 -32.12 19.68 -20.91
N TRP A 106 -32.05 20.72 -20.07
CA TRP A 106 -31.10 20.83 -18.95
C TRP A 106 -31.08 19.63 -18.01
N TRP A 107 -32.20 18.92 -17.89
CA TRP A 107 -32.31 17.71 -17.09
C TRP A 107 -31.41 16.56 -17.62
N MET A 108 -31.31 16.40 -18.93
CA MET A 108 -30.46 15.36 -19.55
C MET A 108 -28.98 15.67 -19.39
N ILE A 109 -28.60 16.94 -19.54
CA ILE A 109 -27.22 17.40 -19.29
C ILE A 109 -26.87 17.19 -17.80
N GLY A 110 -27.80 17.50 -16.90
CA GLY A 110 -27.68 17.20 -15.48
C GLY A 110 -27.49 15.72 -15.18
N ALA A 111 -28.24 14.84 -15.88
CA ALA A 111 -28.09 13.39 -15.74
C ALA A 111 -26.69 12.90 -16.14
N VAL A 112 -26.12 13.44 -17.24
CA VAL A 112 -24.72 13.14 -17.64
C VAL A 112 -23.73 13.59 -16.56
N ALA A 113 -23.89 14.80 -16.03
CA ALA A 113 -23.03 15.30 -14.96
C ALA A 113 -23.13 14.43 -13.68
N ILE A 114 -24.34 13.97 -13.35
CA ILE A 114 -24.59 13.06 -12.22
C ILE A 114 -23.87 11.72 -12.42
N VAL A 115 -23.87 11.15 -13.63
CA VAL A 115 -23.14 9.91 -13.93
C VAL A 115 -21.65 10.06 -13.64
N PHE A 116 -21.02 11.15 -14.09
CA PHE A 116 -19.60 11.39 -13.81
C PHE A 116 -19.33 11.70 -12.34
N PHE A 117 -20.24 12.40 -11.66
CA PHE A 117 -20.14 12.64 -10.23
C PHE A 117 -20.19 11.33 -9.43
N PHE A 118 -21.15 10.46 -9.73
CA PHE A 118 -21.24 9.14 -9.09
C PHE A 118 -20.04 8.26 -9.44
N GLY A 119 -19.59 8.26 -10.69
CA GLY A 119 -18.39 7.52 -11.10
C GLY A 119 -17.15 7.97 -10.33
N GLN A 120 -16.95 9.28 -10.18
CA GLN A 120 -15.84 9.86 -9.39
C GLN A 120 -15.97 9.53 -7.91
N PHE A 121 -17.19 9.54 -7.36
CA PHE A 121 -17.43 9.17 -5.98
C PHE A 121 -17.09 7.70 -5.73
N ILE A 122 -17.51 6.80 -6.63
CA ILE A 122 -17.20 5.37 -6.60
C ILE A 122 -15.69 5.15 -6.75
N GLU A 123 -15.03 5.83 -7.69
CA GLU A 123 -13.59 5.78 -7.89
C GLU A 123 -12.84 6.18 -6.62
N GLY A 124 -13.12 7.37 -6.09
CA GLY A 124 -12.37 7.94 -4.97
C GLY A 124 -12.62 7.25 -3.62
N ASN A 125 -13.85 6.81 -3.34
CA ASN A 125 -14.22 6.32 -2.01
C ASN A 125 -14.22 4.79 -1.90
N VAL A 126 -14.40 4.07 -3.00
CA VAL A 126 -14.55 2.60 -2.97
C VAL A 126 -13.46 1.94 -3.76
N LEU A 127 -13.34 2.24 -5.05
CA LEU A 127 -12.46 1.50 -5.95
C LEU A 127 -10.99 1.80 -5.70
N SER A 128 -10.61 3.07 -5.61
CA SER A 128 -9.24 3.47 -5.37
C SER A 128 -8.70 2.88 -4.06
N PRO A 129 -9.35 3.00 -2.88
CA PRO A 129 -8.82 2.40 -1.65
C PRO A 129 -8.82 0.86 -1.66
N ASN A 130 -9.86 0.20 -2.16
CA ASN A 130 -9.96 -1.27 -2.12
C ASN A 130 -9.08 -1.96 -3.17
N LEU A 131 -8.92 -1.37 -4.36
CA LEU A 131 -8.24 -2.03 -5.48
C LEU A 131 -6.79 -1.54 -5.65
N VAL A 132 -6.51 -0.27 -5.35
CA VAL A 132 -5.20 0.36 -5.61
C VAL A 132 -4.49 0.75 -4.32
N GLY A 133 -5.21 1.28 -3.34
CA GLY A 133 -4.69 1.82 -2.09
C GLY A 133 -4.05 0.78 -1.18
N GLN A 134 -4.69 -0.38 -1.00
CA GLN A 134 -4.11 -1.50 -0.21
C GLN A 134 -2.81 -2.04 -0.82
N SER A 135 -2.63 -1.88 -2.13
CA SER A 135 -1.49 -2.45 -2.86
C SER A 135 -0.26 -1.55 -2.81
N VAL A 136 -0.46 -0.23 -2.77
CA VAL A 136 0.62 0.74 -2.91
C VAL A 136 0.97 1.40 -1.56
N GLY A 137 0.03 1.45 -0.60
CA GLY A 137 0.29 1.97 0.76
C GLY A 137 0.74 3.44 0.81
N LEU A 138 0.63 4.17 -0.30
CA LEU A 138 1.00 5.57 -0.41
C LEU A 138 -0.17 6.45 0.02
N HIS A 139 0.14 7.46 0.83
CA HIS A 139 -0.81 8.52 1.14
C HIS A 139 -1.22 9.27 -0.16
N PRO A 140 -2.49 9.67 -0.35
CA PRO A 140 -2.97 10.31 -1.58
C PRO A 140 -2.13 11.51 -2.05
N VAL A 141 -1.53 12.24 -1.11
CA VAL A 141 -0.62 13.36 -1.39
C VAL A 141 0.57 12.93 -2.25
N TRP A 142 1.16 11.75 -2.00
CA TRP A 142 2.28 11.24 -2.80
C TRP A 142 1.87 10.93 -4.24
N LEU A 143 0.63 10.47 -4.45
CA LEU A 143 0.10 10.23 -5.79
C LEU A 143 -0.06 11.53 -6.57
N ILE A 144 -0.66 12.55 -5.95
CA ILE A 144 -0.81 13.88 -6.57
C ILE A 144 0.56 14.47 -6.87
N PHE A 145 1.50 14.41 -5.91
CA PHE A 145 2.86 14.89 -6.12
C PHE A 145 3.57 14.17 -7.27
N ALA A 146 3.47 12.84 -7.35
CA ALA A 146 4.06 12.07 -8.44
C ALA A 146 3.44 12.45 -9.80
N LEU A 147 2.12 12.56 -9.89
CA LEU A 147 1.44 12.97 -11.12
C LEU A 147 1.88 14.37 -11.56
N SER A 148 1.97 15.33 -10.63
CA SER A 148 2.44 16.68 -10.94
C SER A 148 3.92 16.70 -11.33
N ALA A 149 4.79 16.01 -10.58
CA ALA A 149 6.22 15.98 -10.84
C ALA A 149 6.54 15.30 -12.17
N PHE A 150 6.13 14.03 -12.34
CA PHE A 150 6.38 13.30 -13.58
C PHE A 150 5.60 13.88 -14.76
N GLY A 151 4.38 14.38 -14.53
CA GLY A 151 3.60 15.08 -15.54
C GLY A 151 4.27 16.36 -16.05
N SER A 152 4.91 17.13 -15.17
CA SER A 152 5.66 18.32 -15.59
C SER A 152 6.97 17.99 -16.33
N MET A 153 7.64 16.89 -15.97
CA MET A 153 8.90 16.48 -16.58
C MET A 153 8.74 15.78 -17.93
N PHE A 154 7.75 14.89 -18.05
CA PHE A 154 7.59 14.00 -19.21
C PHE A 154 6.18 14.07 -19.83
N GLY A 155 5.36 15.04 -19.44
CA GLY A 155 4.01 15.22 -19.96
C GLY A 155 3.07 14.05 -19.64
N PHE A 156 2.23 13.68 -20.60
CA PHE A 156 1.26 12.59 -20.45
C PHE A 156 1.91 11.24 -20.11
N VAL A 157 3.05 10.92 -20.75
CA VAL A 157 3.79 9.68 -20.48
C VAL A 157 4.29 9.64 -19.03
N GLY A 158 4.74 10.79 -18.52
CA GLY A 158 5.13 10.94 -17.12
C GLY A 158 3.98 10.67 -16.15
N MET A 159 2.79 11.18 -16.44
CA MET A 159 1.61 10.90 -15.61
C MET A 159 1.24 9.41 -15.59
N LEU A 160 1.37 8.73 -16.74
CA LEU A 160 1.06 7.30 -16.88
C LEU A 160 2.02 6.43 -16.06
N VAL A 161 3.32 6.77 -16.07
CA VAL A 161 4.37 6.02 -15.36
C VAL A 161 4.56 6.50 -13.91
N GLY A 162 4.04 7.68 -13.56
CA GLY A 162 4.27 8.32 -12.26
C GLY A 162 3.76 7.51 -11.08
N VAL A 163 2.59 6.88 -11.18
CA VAL A 163 2.01 6.07 -10.09
C VAL A 163 2.84 4.80 -9.83
N PRO A 164 3.17 3.96 -10.84
CA PRO A 164 4.09 2.84 -10.67
C PRO A 164 5.43 3.25 -10.05
N VAL A 165 6.03 4.34 -10.52
CA VAL A 165 7.33 4.80 -10.01
C VAL A 165 7.21 5.28 -8.58
N ALA A 166 6.15 6.01 -8.23
CA ALA A 166 5.89 6.39 -6.85
C ALA A 166 5.75 5.16 -5.94
N ALA A 167 5.08 4.11 -6.40
CA ALA A 167 4.93 2.86 -5.66
C ALA A 167 6.28 2.20 -5.40
N VAL A 168 7.15 2.11 -6.41
CA VAL A 168 8.53 1.59 -6.29
C VAL A 168 9.33 2.40 -5.27
N ILE A 169 9.30 3.73 -5.38
CA ILE A 169 9.96 4.63 -4.44
C ILE A 169 9.44 4.39 -3.02
N GLY A 170 8.13 4.22 -2.85
CA GLY A 170 7.49 3.93 -1.56
C GLY A 170 8.04 2.66 -0.91
N VAL A 171 8.19 1.57 -1.67
CA VAL A 171 8.78 0.31 -1.19
C VAL A 171 10.22 0.52 -0.73
N VAL A 172 11.03 1.20 -1.55
CA VAL A 172 12.45 1.47 -1.26
C VAL A 172 12.61 2.35 -0.02
N VAL A 173 11.85 3.45 0.07
CA VAL A 173 11.87 4.37 1.22
C VAL A 173 11.46 3.64 2.49
N ARG A 174 10.41 2.82 2.45
CA ARG A 174 9.96 2.04 3.61
C ARG A 174 11.05 1.07 4.09
N PHE A 175 11.72 0.37 3.18
CA PHE A 175 12.86 -0.48 3.51
C PHE A 175 13.99 0.30 4.21
N PHE A 176 14.36 1.48 3.70
CA PHE A 176 15.39 2.31 4.31
C PHE A 176 14.98 2.86 5.69
N LEU A 177 13.71 3.23 5.86
CA LEU A 177 13.19 3.69 7.15
C LEU A 177 13.18 2.59 8.21
N ASP A 178 12.78 1.38 7.84
CA ASP A 178 12.81 0.22 8.75
C ASP A 178 14.26 -0.07 9.17
N ARG A 179 15.21 0.01 8.22
CA ARG A 179 16.65 -0.13 8.52
C ARG A 179 17.20 0.97 9.40
N TYR A 180 16.81 2.21 9.17
CA TYR A 180 17.21 3.35 10.01
C TYR A 180 16.76 3.15 11.45
N ARG A 181 15.51 2.70 11.65
CA ARG A 181 14.93 2.42 12.98
C ARG A 181 15.58 1.23 13.70
N GLU A 182 16.01 0.21 12.96
CA GLU A 182 16.77 -0.92 13.50
C GLU A 182 18.21 -0.54 13.87
N GLY A 183 18.75 0.51 13.25
CA GLY A 183 20.14 0.94 13.42
C GLY A 183 20.46 1.50 14.81
N LEU A 184 21.71 1.31 15.23
CA LEU A 184 22.29 1.87 16.46
C LEU A 184 22.20 3.41 16.50
N LEU A 185 22.18 4.05 15.32
CA LEU A 185 21.95 5.50 15.16
C LEU A 185 20.58 5.96 15.66
N TYR A 186 19.54 5.11 15.57
CA TYR A 186 18.19 5.43 16.05
C TYR A 186 17.92 4.88 17.46
N ARG A 187 18.34 3.65 17.75
CA ARG A 187 18.12 3.02 19.07
C ARG A 187 18.97 3.63 20.20
N GLY A 188 20.06 4.32 19.85
CA GLY A 188 21.02 4.83 20.82
C GLY A 188 21.85 3.73 21.49
N LEU A 189 23.07 4.04 21.89
CA LEU A 189 24.02 3.10 22.51
C LEU A 189 23.58 2.63 23.92
N THR A 190 22.53 3.22 24.49
CA THR A 190 22.05 2.99 25.86
C THR A 190 21.08 1.81 26.01
N GLY A 191 20.61 1.20 24.92
CA GLY A 191 19.73 0.00 24.97
C GLY A 191 20.43 -1.31 25.35
N GLY A 192 21.76 -1.30 25.54
CA GLY A 192 22.57 -2.51 25.77
C GLY A 192 22.93 -2.83 27.22
N HIS A 193 22.35 -2.15 28.23
CA HIS A 193 22.75 -2.33 29.64
C HIS A 193 21.64 -2.73 30.62
N ALA A 194 20.42 -3.02 30.13
CA ALA A 194 19.30 -3.41 30.99
C ALA A 194 19.07 -4.93 31.07
N ASP A 195 20.01 -5.75 30.58
CA ASP A 195 19.92 -7.21 30.59
C ASP A 195 21.19 -7.83 31.20
N ASN A 196 21.66 -7.27 32.32
CA ASN A 196 22.68 -7.90 33.15
C ASN A 196 22.00 -8.68 34.29
N PRO A 197 21.80 -10.01 34.18
CA PRO A 197 21.20 -10.81 35.24
C PRO A 197 22.11 -11.01 36.47
N THR A 198 23.24 -10.31 36.60
CA THR A 198 24.15 -10.48 37.75
C THR A 198 24.09 -9.40 38.84
N GLN A 199 23.20 -8.41 38.75
CA GLN A 199 23.00 -7.52 39.90
C GLN A 199 22.04 -8.15 40.91
N ARG A 200 22.55 -9.14 41.67
CA ARG A 200 21.91 -9.55 42.92
C ARG A 200 21.79 -8.30 43.80
N PRO A 201 20.61 -7.92 44.30
CA PRO A 201 20.55 -6.93 45.36
C PRO A 201 21.39 -7.49 46.52
N ALA A 202 22.31 -6.69 47.04
CA ALA A 202 22.98 -7.00 48.28
C ALA A 202 21.89 -7.23 49.32
N VAL A 203 21.73 -8.49 49.72
CA VAL A 203 20.84 -8.89 50.81
C VAL A 203 21.41 -8.21 52.05
N PHE A 204 20.75 -7.13 52.47
CA PHE A 204 20.89 -6.60 53.80
C PHE A 204 20.09 -7.55 54.70
N GLU A 205 20.73 -8.61 55.17
CA GLU A 205 20.15 -9.46 56.21
C GLU A 205 20.52 -8.86 57.57
N ASP A 206 19.58 -8.07 58.04
CA ASP A 206 19.55 -7.44 59.36
C ASP A 206 19.07 -8.47 60.39
N THR A 207 19.88 -8.66 61.44
CA THR A 207 19.53 -9.02 62.84
C THR A 207 18.70 -10.30 63.14
N PRO A 208 19.15 -11.19 64.06
CA PRO A 208 18.39 -12.37 64.47
C PRO A 208 17.09 -12.03 65.22
N ASP A 209 15.98 -12.67 64.84
CA ASP A 209 14.68 -12.65 65.52
C ASP A 209 14.76 -13.38 66.90
N PRO A 210 14.39 -12.73 68.02
CA PRO A 210 14.49 -13.32 69.36
C PRO A 210 13.36 -14.29 69.72
N HIS A 211 12.42 -14.63 68.82
CA HIS A 211 11.21 -15.39 69.18
C HIS A 211 11.19 -16.89 68.87
N ASN A 212 12.29 -17.51 68.43
CA ASN A 212 12.34 -18.96 68.21
C ASN A 212 13.18 -19.69 69.27
N GLN A 213 12.61 -19.89 70.47
CA GLN A 213 13.13 -20.84 71.46
C GLN A 213 12.42 -22.20 71.31
N PRO A 214 13.17 -23.33 71.28
CA PRO A 214 12.59 -24.66 71.23
C PRO A 214 11.97 -25.02 72.58
N GLY A 215 10.65 -25.20 72.62
CA GLY A 215 9.92 -25.67 73.79
C GLY A 215 10.26 -27.13 74.14
N ALA A 216 10.52 -27.37 75.42
CA ALA A 216 10.90 -28.66 75.99
C ALA A 216 9.70 -29.39 76.63
N GLY A 217 9.55 -30.69 76.30
CA GLY A 217 8.95 -31.76 77.13
C GLY A 217 7.42 -31.79 77.32
N PRO A 218 6.81 -32.94 77.71
CA PRO A 218 7.41 -34.01 78.53
C PRO A 218 7.30 -35.44 77.97
N ARG A 219 7.96 -36.34 78.73
CA ARG A 219 8.15 -37.79 78.56
C ARG A 219 6.91 -38.60 78.94
N ASP A 220 7.05 -39.93 78.73
CA ASP A 220 6.28 -41.08 79.26
C ASP A 220 5.18 -41.57 78.29
N GLY A 221 5.07 -42.85 77.89
CA GLY A 221 5.77 -44.11 78.18
C GLY A 221 5.07 -45.25 77.39
N GLU A 222 5.70 -46.44 77.38
CA GLU A 222 5.12 -47.79 77.11
C GLU A 222 4.76 -48.12 75.64
N GLU A 223 5.58 -48.88 74.89
CA GLU A 223 5.63 -50.36 74.82
C GLU A 223 4.32 -51.05 74.37
N GLY A 224 4.29 -51.64 73.17
CA GLY A 224 3.22 -52.56 72.71
C GLY A 224 3.52 -54.03 73.08
N PRO A 225 3.02 -55.05 72.36
CA PRO A 225 1.67 -55.32 71.84
C PRO A 225 1.09 -56.67 72.37
N ALA A 226 -0.23 -56.87 72.32
CA ALA A 226 -0.93 -58.17 72.16
C ALA A 226 -2.45 -57.97 72.10
#